data_AF-A0A1G4IE39-F1
#
_entry.id   AF-A0A1G4IE39-F1
#
_cell.length_a   1.000
_cell.length_b   1.000
_cell.length_c   1.000
_cell.angle_alpha   90.00
_cell.angle_beta   90.00
_cell.angle_gamma   90.00
#
_symmetry.space_group_name_H-M   'P 1'
#
loop_
_entity.id
_entity.type
_entity.pdbx_description
1 polymer ?
#
loop_
_entity_poly.entity_id
_entity_poly.type
_entity_poly.pdbx_seq_one_letter_code
_entity_poly.pdbx_strand_id
1 'polypeptide(L)'
;MGPLSKKRMMVRDGVFYAELFEFLKRELADDGFAGVEHRVTPTRTEIVIRSTKTREVLGEKGRRIRELTACLQQRFNYKEGKLQLFAERVEVRGLSAMAQAESLRFKLLSNLQVRRAAMGIIRYVMESGAKGCEVTIGGKIKGQRAKSMTFRDGYMIKSGTAHKHFVDTATRHCHLRAGTIGVNVKIMRPQSMIEEDEVLPDVITVIEPKTIEA
;
A
#
# COMPACT_ATOMS: atom_id res chain seq x y z
N MET A 1 30.70 22.85 7.87
CA MET A 1 30.39 21.42 7.63
C MET A 1 30.66 21.13 6.16
N GLY A 2 31.61 20.25 5.84
CA GLY A 2 31.90 19.88 4.45
C GLY A 2 30.76 19.09 3.79
N PRO A 3 30.80 18.87 2.47
CA PRO A 3 29.77 18.11 1.77
C PRO A 3 29.69 16.67 2.31
N LEU A 4 28.47 16.16 2.44
CA LEU A 4 28.22 14.79 2.86
C LEU A 4 28.76 13.80 1.83
N SER A 5 29.35 12.69 2.29
CA SER A 5 29.70 11.57 1.41
C SER A 5 28.45 11.01 0.72
N LYS A 6 28.59 10.49 -0.50
CA LYS A 6 27.48 9.86 -1.26
C LYS A 6 26.74 8.79 -0.44
N LYS A 7 27.48 7.95 0.31
CA LYS A 7 26.88 6.93 1.20
C LYS A 7 25.97 7.55 2.26
N ARG A 8 26.43 8.58 2.97
CA ARG A 8 25.60 9.30 3.97
C ARG A 8 24.41 10.00 3.35
N MET A 9 24.55 10.51 2.12
CA MET A 9 23.45 11.13 1.39
C MET A 9 22.34 10.12 1.07
N MET A 10 22.69 8.93 0.56
CA MET A 10 21.72 7.84 0.30
C MET A 10 21.01 7.38 1.57
N VAL A 11 21.75 7.25 2.68
CA VAL A 11 21.15 6.88 3.98
C VAL A 11 20.17 7.96 4.44
N ARG A 12 20.53 9.25 4.31
CA ARG A 12 19.65 10.35 4.68
C ARG A 12 18.35 10.37 3.86
N ASP A 13 18.44 10.15 2.54
CA ASP A 13 17.26 10.05 1.67
C ASP A 13 16.37 8.86 2.04
N GLY A 14 16.96 7.70 2.35
CA GLY A 14 16.20 6.53 2.81
C GLY A 14 15.47 6.79 4.13
N VAL A 15 16.13 7.46 5.08
CA VAL A 15 15.51 7.86 6.36
C VAL A 15 14.39 8.89 6.13
N PHE A 16 14.61 9.86 5.25
CA PHE A 16 13.60 10.84 4.86
C PHE A 16 12.36 10.15 4.28
N TYR A 17 12.54 9.22 3.34
CA TYR A 17 11.43 8.46 2.76
C TYR A 17 10.68 7.65 3.81
N ALA A 18 11.39 6.96 4.71
CA ALA A 18 10.77 6.15 5.76
C ALA A 18 9.93 7.01 6.73
N GLU A 19 10.44 8.18 7.11
CA GLU A 19 9.71 9.13 7.98
C GLU A 19 8.47 9.71 7.28
N LEU A 20 8.63 10.14 6.03
CA LEU A 20 7.51 10.64 5.20
C LEU A 20 6.42 9.58 5.03
N PHE A 21 6.82 8.34 4.75
CA PHE A 21 5.90 7.23 4.56
C PHE A 21 5.12 6.91 5.83
N GLU A 22 5.78 6.85 6.99
CA GLU A 22 5.11 6.56 8.26
C GLU A 22 4.20 7.71 8.71
N PHE A 23 4.58 8.96 8.45
CA PHE A 23 3.73 10.13 8.69
C PHE A 23 2.44 10.06 7.86
N LEU A 24 2.56 9.91 6.53
CA LEU A 24 1.41 9.89 5.63
C LEU A 24 0.52 8.66 5.85
N LYS A 25 1.10 7.52 6.16
CA LYS A 25 0.36 6.31 6.52
C LYS A 25 -0.53 6.49 7.75
N ARG A 26 -0.14 7.34 8.71
CA ARG A 26 -0.95 7.64 9.90
C ARG A 26 -2.03 8.66 9.59
N GLU A 27 -1.66 9.77 8.95
CA GLU A 27 -2.56 10.89 8.68
C GLU A 27 -3.61 10.60 7.60
N LEU A 28 -3.28 9.74 6.62
CA LEU A 28 -4.12 9.42 5.47
C LEU A 28 -4.76 8.03 5.56
N ALA A 29 -4.82 7.44 6.76
CA ALA A 29 -5.37 6.10 6.98
C ALA A 29 -6.87 5.98 6.62
N ASP A 30 -7.61 7.08 6.70
CA ASP A 30 -9.05 7.11 6.34
C ASP A 30 -9.27 7.36 4.83
N ASP A 31 -8.27 7.95 4.18
CA ASP A 31 -8.31 8.35 2.78
C ASP A 31 -7.90 7.18 1.84
N GLY A 32 -7.44 6.06 2.41
CA GLY A 32 -7.00 4.87 1.68
C GLY A 32 -5.66 5.10 1.00
N PHE A 33 -4.66 5.38 1.82
CA PHE A 33 -3.27 5.58 1.42
C PHE A 33 -2.68 4.30 0.81
N ALA A 34 -2.00 4.42 -0.33
CA ALA A 34 -1.41 3.28 -1.03
C ALA A 34 0.11 3.36 -1.14
N GLY A 35 0.67 4.57 -1.21
CA GLY A 35 2.11 4.76 -1.32
C GLY A 35 2.49 6.21 -1.58
N VAL A 36 3.79 6.44 -1.59
CA VAL A 36 4.40 7.76 -1.84
C VAL A 36 5.56 7.58 -2.78
N GLU A 37 5.66 8.50 -3.72
CA GLU A 37 6.84 8.72 -4.53
C GLU A 37 7.37 10.12 -4.24
N HIS A 38 8.69 10.26 -4.11
CA HIS A 38 9.31 11.56 -3.93
C HIS A 38 10.37 11.76 -5.01
N ARG A 39 10.37 12.94 -5.62
CA ARG A 39 11.34 13.34 -6.63
C ARG A 39 12.03 14.60 -6.14
N VAL A 40 13.33 14.47 -5.89
CA VAL A 40 14.16 15.58 -5.42
C VAL A 40 14.89 16.18 -6.62
N THR A 41 14.50 17.40 -7.00
CA THR A 41 15.29 18.22 -7.93
C THR A 41 16.02 19.33 -7.17
N PRO A 42 17.12 19.89 -7.70
CA PRO A 42 17.83 20.98 -7.04
C PRO A 42 16.95 22.22 -6.77
N THR A 43 15.92 22.42 -7.60
CA THR A 43 14.98 23.53 -7.53
C THR A 43 13.82 23.24 -6.58
N ARG A 44 13.20 22.05 -6.68
CA ARG A 44 12.01 21.67 -5.92
C ARG A 44 12.01 20.21 -5.49
N THR A 45 11.41 19.93 -4.35
CA THR A 45 11.08 18.57 -3.90
C THR A 45 9.59 18.34 -4.15
N GLU A 46 9.29 17.33 -4.97
CA GLU A 46 7.93 16.94 -5.32
C GLU A 46 7.59 15.65 -4.59
N ILE A 47 6.45 15.63 -3.91
CA ILE A 47 5.94 14.44 -3.23
C ILE A 47 4.59 14.09 -3.87
N VAL A 48 4.52 12.92 -4.49
CA VAL A 48 3.32 12.37 -5.09
C VAL A 48 2.72 11.34 -4.13
N ILE A 49 1.57 11.67 -3.56
CA ILE A 49 0.81 10.80 -2.66
C ILE A 49 -0.16 9.98 -3.50
N ARG A 50 0.00 8.65 -3.49
CA ARG A 50 -0.93 7.72 -4.14
C ARG A 50 -2.01 7.33 -3.14
N SER A 51 -3.26 7.68 -3.44
CA SER A 51 -4.41 7.43 -2.57
C SER A 51 -5.64 7.02 -3.37
N THR A 52 -6.53 6.25 -2.73
CA THR A 52 -7.81 5.86 -3.36
C THR A 52 -8.82 7.00 -3.36
N LYS A 53 -8.81 7.88 -2.35
CA LYS A 53 -9.74 9.00 -2.21
C LYS A 53 -9.01 10.35 -2.27
N THR A 54 -8.58 10.73 -3.47
CA THR A 54 -7.81 11.98 -3.69
C THR A 54 -8.54 13.25 -3.23
N ARG A 55 -9.88 13.28 -3.30
CA ARG A 55 -10.69 14.41 -2.83
C ARG A 55 -10.53 14.65 -1.32
N GLU A 56 -10.49 13.60 -0.52
CA GLU A 56 -10.32 13.70 0.94
C GLU A 56 -8.90 14.14 1.31
N VAL A 57 -7.89 13.71 0.53
CA VAL A 57 -6.48 14.14 0.68
C VAL A 57 -6.31 15.63 0.36
N LEU A 58 -6.96 16.14 -0.69
CA LEU A 58 -6.95 17.56 -1.03
C LEU A 58 -7.70 18.38 0.04
N GLY A 59 -8.84 17.86 0.51
CA GLY A 59 -9.74 18.53 1.44
C GLY A 59 -10.52 19.68 0.79
N GLU A 60 -11.38 20.33 1.58
CA GLU A 60 -12.18 21.46 1.11
C GLU A 60 -11.27 22.62 0.67
N LYS A 61 -11.41 23.07 -0.58
CA LYS A 61 -10.58 24.13 -1.18
C LYS A 61 -9.07 23.90 -0.97
N GLY A 62 -8.63 22.64 -1.03
CA GLY A 62 -7.21 22.30 -0.84
C GLY A 62 -6.69 22.56 0.57
N ARG A 63 -7.54 22.58 1.60
CA ARG A 63 -7.12 22.85 2.98
C ARG A 63 -6.18 21.78 3.51
N ARG A 64 -6.54 20.50 3.40
CA ARG A 64 -5.79 19.38 4.00
C ARG A 64 -4.41 19.24 3.36
N ILE A 65 -4.31 19.37 2.04
CA ILE A 65 -2.99 19.32 1.37
C ILE A 65 -2.08 20.49 1.77
N ARG A 66 -2.63 21.68 2.05
CA ARG A 66 -1.85 22.84 2.55
C ARG A 66 -1.37 22.61 3.98
N GLU A 67 -2.21 22.05 4.84
CA GLU A 67 -1.84 21.66 6.21
C GLU A 67 -0.70 20.62 6.18
N LEU A 68 -0.83 19.57 5.36
CA LEU A 68 0.23 18.57 5.16
C LEU A 68 1.51 19.19 4.62
N THR A 69 1.41 20.12 3.66
CA THR A 69 2.57 20.84 3.12
C THR A 69 3.28 21.63 4.20
N ALA A 70 2.54 22.38 5.03
CA ALA A 70 3.10 23.17 6.12
C ALA A 70 3.78 22.31 7.18
N CYS A 71 3.16 21.19 7.59
CA CYS A 71 3.76 20.23 8.52
C CYS A 71 5.09 19.68 8.00
N LEU A 72 5.13 19.27 6.73
CA LEU A 72 6.36 18.75 6.11
C LEU A 72 7.43 19.82 5.93
N GLN A 73 7.04 21.05 5.58
CA GLN A 73 7.95 22.18 5.48
C GLN A 73 8.62 22.47 6.84
N GLN A 74 7.84 22.52 7.92
CA GLN A 74 8.36 22.75 9.27
C GLN A 74 9.21 21.58 9.77
N ARG A 75 8.79 20.34 9.54
CA ARG A 75 9.50 19.13 10.00
C ARG A 75 10.88 18.99 9.36
N PHE A 76 10.97 19.20 8.05
CA PHE A 76 12.20 19.01 7.28
C PHE A 76 12.93 20.32 6.99
N ASN A 77 12.46 21.43 7.55
CA ASN A 77 13.03 22.76 7.42
C ASN A 77 13.21 23.22 5.96
N TYR A 78 12.21 22.95 5.12
CA TYR A 78 12.18 23.44 3.74
C TYR A 78 11.83 24.93 3.71
N LYS A 79 12.53 25.69 2.86
CA LYS A 79 12.13 27.07 2.55
C LYS A 79 10.80 27.09 1.80
N GLU A 80 10.04 28.17 1.96
CA GLU A 80 8.79 28.37 1.23
C GLU A 80 8.98 28.20 -0.29
N GLY A 81 8.04 27.53 -0.94
CA GLY A 81 8.06 27.26 -2.38
C GLY A 81 9.01 26.14 -2.85
N LYS A 82 9.82 25.53 -1.96
CA LYS A 82 10.68 24.39 -2.32
C LYS A 82 9.99 23.04 -2.26
N LEU A 83 8.92 22.91 -1.48
CA LEU A 83 8.17 21.67 -1.32
C LEU A 83 6.81 21.78 -2.01
N GLN A 84 6.48 20.80 -2.84
CA GLN A 84 5.18 20.70 -3.50
C GLN A 84 4.62 19.29 -3.36
N LEU A 85 3.34 19.19 -2.99
CA LEU A 85 2.62 17.92 -2.88
C LEU A 85 1.59 17.77 -3.98
N PHE A 86 1.49 16.55 -4.50
CA PHE A 86 0.49 16.12 -5.48
C PHE A 86 -0.26 14.91 -4.94
N ALA A 87 -1.54 14.80 -5.28
CA ALA A 87 -2.36 13.64 -4.97
C ALA A 87 -2.70 12.91 -6.28
N GLU A 88 -2.24 11.68 -6.38
CA GLU A 88 -2.48 10.79 -7.52
C GLU A 88 -3.49 9.71 -7.12
N ARG A 89 -4.42 9.41 -8.01
CA ARG A 89 -5.45 8.40 -7.78
C ARG A 89 -4.91 7.02 -8.15
N VAL A 90 -5.04 6.07 -7.23
CA VAL A 90 -4.83 4.65 -7.56
C VAL A 90 -5.93 4.18 -8.48
N GLU A 91 -5.58 3.70 -9.68
CA GLU A 91 -6.53 3.25 -10.70
C GLU A 91 -7.42 2.11 -10.18
N VAL A 92 -6.81 1.04 -9.69
CA VAL A 92 -7.52 -0.14 -9.17
C VAL A 92 -7.29 -0.29 -7.67
N ARG A 93 -8.23 0.24 -6.88
CA ARG A 93 -8.22 0.14 -5.41
C ARG A 93 -8.15 -1.30 -4.90
N GLY A 94 -8.73 -2.26 -5.62
CA GLY A 94 -8.73 -3.67 -5.22
C GLY A 94 -7.35 -4.31 -5.20
N LEU A 95 -6.40 -3.81 -6.00
CA LEU A 95 -5.06 -4.40 -6.13
C LEU A 95 -4.04 -3.86 -5.12
N SER A 96 -4.39 -2.82 -4.35
CA SER A 96 -3.54 -2.28 -3.30
C SER A 96 -3.80 -2.97 -1.96
N ALA A 97 -2.83 -3.72 -1.44
CA ALA A 97 -2.97 -4.40 -0.15
C ALA A 97 -3.13 -3.40 0.99
N MET A 98 -2.48 -2.24 0.89
CA MET A 98 -2.52 -1.19 1.92
C MET A 98 -3.92 -0.61 2.12
N ALA A 99 -4.57 -0.21 1.02
CA ALA A 99 -5.92 0.31 1.07
C ALA A 99 -6.92 -0.75 1.56
N GLN A 100 -6.74 -2.02 1.19
CA GLN A 100 -7.58 -3.11 1.67
C GLN A 100 -7.37 -3.44 3.14
N ALA A 101 -6.14 -3.34 3.66
CA ALA A 101 -5.86 -3.53 5.07
C ALA A 101 -6.53 -2.43 5.94
N GLU A 102 -6.56 -1.18 5.45
CA GLU A 102 -7.29 -0.08 6.10
C GLU A 102 -8.80 -0.27 6.04
N SER A 103 -9.33 -0.70 4.90
CA SER A 103 -10.73 -1.10 4.75
C SER A 103 -11.14 -2.21 5.73
N LEU A 104 -10.27 -3.21 5.93
CA LEU A 104 -10.50 -4.28 6.89
C LEU A 104 -10.47 -3.78 8.34
N ARG A 105 -9.52 -2.91 8.67
CA ARG A 105 -9.45 -2.25 9.97
C ARG A 105 -10.74 -1.49 10.27
N PHE A 106 -11.24 -0.70 9.32
CA PHE A 106 -12.50 0.03 9.48
C PHE A 106 -13.68 -0.91 9.72
N LYS A 107 -13.83 -1.97 8.90
CA LYS A 107 -14.91 -2.96 9.07
C LYS A 107 -14.89 -3.64 10.44
N LEU A 108 -13.71 -3.99 10.96
CA LEU A 108 -13.57 -4.61 12.29
C LEU A 108 -13.88 -3.62 13.42
N LEU A 109 -13.49 -2.34 13.28
CA LEU A 109 -13.83 -1.28 14.23
C LEU A 109 -15.34 -0.99 14.24
N SER A 110 -16.01 -1.12 13.10
CA SER A 110 -17.48 -1.04 12.99
C SER A 110 -18.21 -2.28 13.53
N ASN A 111 -17.55 -3.16 14.30
CA ASN A 111 -18.10 -4.37 14.90
C ASN A 111 -18.68 -5.39 13.87
N LEU A 112 -18.21 -5.41 12.62
CA LEU A 112 -18.58 -6.48 11.70
C LEU A 112 -17.91 -7.80 12.11
N GLN A 113 -18.63 -8.91 11.90
CA GLN A 113 -18.08 -10.24 12.14
C GLN A 113 -16.87 -10.51 11.24
N VAL A 114 -15.81 -11.08 11.83
CA VAL A 114 -14.50 -11.33 11.18
C VAL A 114 -14.62 -12.05 9.84
N ARG A 115 -15.41 -13.13 9.76
CA ARG A 115 -15.59 -13.90 8.51
C ARG A 115 -16.26 -13.07 7.42
N ARG A 116 -17.29 -12.29 7.77
CA ARG A 116 -18.00 -11.40 6.84
C ARG A 116 -17.08 -10.29 6.33
N ALA A 117 -16.31 -9.67 7.23
CA ALA A 117 -15.38 -8.61 6.87
C ALA A 117 -14.26 -9.11 5.93
N ALA A 118 -13.63 -10.23 6.26
CA ALA A 118 -12.54 -10.81 5.47
C ALA A 118 -13.01 -11.32 4.09
N MET A 119 -14.09 -12.11 4.04
CA MET A 119 -14.64 -12.64 2.78
C MET A 119 -15.13 -11.51 1.86
N GLY A 120 -15.69 -10.45 2.42
CA GLY A 120 -16.10 -9.28 1.63
C GLY A 120 -14.93 -8.53 1.00
N ILE A 121 -13.73 -8.58 1.59
CA ILE A 121 -12.53 -8.00 0.98
C ILE A 121 -11.94 -8.94 -0.06
N ILE A 122 -11.80 -10.22 0.26
CA ILE A 122 -11.30 -11.23 -0.69
C ILE A 122 -12.10 -11.19 -1.98
N ARG A 123 -13.44 -11.20 -1.89
CA ARG A 123 -14.30 -11.12 -3.06
C ARG A 123 -14.05 -9.86 -3.89
N TYR A 124 -14.00 -8.69 -3.25
CA TYR A 124 -13.74 -7.43 -3.92
C TYR A 124 -12.35 -7.40 -4.61
N VAL A 125 -11.34 -7.98 -3.98
CA VAL A 125 -9.98 -8.07 -4.53
C VAL A 125 -9.94 -9.00 -5.75
N MET A 126 -10.58 -10.17 -5.67
CA MET A 126 -10.67 -11.12 -6.78
C MET A 126 -11.49 -10.54 -7.95
N GLU A 127 -12.62 -9.87 -7.68
CA GLU A 127 -13.44 -9.15 -8.69
C GLU A 127 -12.67 -8.02 -9.37
N SER A 128 -11.69 -7.41 -8.67
CA SER A 128 -10.81 -6.38 -9.23
C SER A 128 -9.68 -6.94 -10.10
N GLY A 129 -9.65 -8.25 -10.37
CA GLY A 129 -8.67 -8.90 -11.25
C GLY A 129 -7.39 -9.37 -10.57
N ALA A 130 -7.37 -9.52 -9.24
CA ALA A 130 -6.24 -10.15 -8.57
C ALA A 130 -6.14 -11.64 -8.91
N LYS A 131 -4.91 -12.17 -9.00
CA LYS A 131 -4.68 -13.62 -9.22
C LYS A 131 -4.96 -14.44 -7.96
N GLY A 132 -4.81 -13.82 -6.79
CA GLY A 132 -5.19 -14.40 -5.51
C GLY A 132 -5.08 -13.42 -4.35
N CYS A 133 -5.71 -13.78 -3.23
CA CYS A 133 -5.74 -12.98 -2.02
C CYS A 133 -5.69 -13.86 -0.77
N GLU A 134 -4.91 -13.45 0.23
CA GLU A 134 -4.86 -14.07 1.55
C GLU A 134 -5.03 -13.00 2.62
N VAL A 135 -6.03 -13.18 3.48
CA VAL A 135 -6.30 -12.31 4.63
C VAL A 135 -6.09 -13.11 5.91
N THR A 136 -5.16 -12.66 6.74
CA THR A 136 -4.89 -13.25 8.06
C THR A 136 -5.29 -12.26 9.15
N ILE A 137 -6.12 -12.71 10.09
CA ILE A 137 -6.56 -11.92 11.24
C ILE A 137 -6.13 -12.67 12.49
N GLY A 138 -5.33 -12.03 13.34
CA GLY A 138 -4.76 -12.63 14.54
C GLY A 138 -5.04 -11.78 15.78
N GLY A 139 -5.49 -12.40 16.87
CA GLY A 139 -5.72 -11.72 18.15
C GLY A 139 -6.86 -12.33 18.94
N LYS A 140 -7.44 -11.56 19.86
CA LYS A 140 -8.59 -11.97 20.69
C LYS A 140 -9.90 -11.91 19.90
N ILE A 141 -10.11 -12.85 18.98
CA ILE A 141 -11.24 -12.82 18.03
C ILE A 141 -12.56 -13.25 18.66
N LYS A 142 -12.57 -14.40 19.36
CA LYS A 142 -13.81 -14.97 19.96
C LYS A 142 -13.81 -14.99 21.49
N GLY A 143 -12.65 -14.81 22.13
CA GLY A 143 -12.53 -14.96 23.58
C GLY A 143 -11.19 -14.44 24.10
N GLN A 144 -10.88 -14.78 25.35
CA GLN A 144 -9.70 -14.25 26.05
C GLN A 144 -8.36 -14.70 25.46
N ARG A 145 -8.30 -15.90 24.88
CA ARG A 145 -7.10 -16.43 24.21
C ARG A 145 -7.01 -15.96 22.77
N ALA A 146 -5.79 -15.65 22.32
CA ALA A 146 -5.53 -15.29 20.95
C ALA A 146 -5.79 -16.47 20.01
N LYS A 147 -6.36 -16.18 18.84
CA LYS A 147 -6.54 -17.11 17.71
C LYS A 147 -6.11 -16.41 16.43
N SER A 148 -5.60 -17.19 15.48
CA SER A 148 -5.31 -16.73 14.12
C SER A 148 -6.28 -17.40 13.16
N MET A 149 -6.92 -16.60 12.30
CA MET A 149 -7.81 -17.06 11.25
C MET A 149 -7.26 -16.59 9.91
N THR A 150 -7.02 -17.52 9.01
CA THR A 150 -6.58 -17.25 7.65
C THR A 150 -7.73 -17.54 6.68
N PHE A 151 -7.90 -16.65 5.73
CA PHE A 151 -8.87 -16.75 4.65
C PHE A 151 -8.11 -16.59 3.34
N ARG A 152 -8.32 -17.49 2.38
CA ARG A 152 -7.56 -17.55 1.13
C ARG A 152 -8.51 -17.77 -0.04
N ASP A 153 -8.17 -17.17 -1.17
CA ASP A 153 -8.81 -17.42 -2.45
C ASP A 153 -7.82 -17.17 -3.59
N GLY A 154 -7.99 -17.89 -4.70
CA GLY A 154 -7.08 -17.85 -5.85
C GLY A 154 -5.67 -18.41 -5.59
N TYR A 155 -4.71 -17.94 -6.38
CA TYR A 155 -3.33 -18.42 -6.40
C TYR A 155 -2.39 -17.44 -5.65
N MET A 156 -1.48 -17.98 -4.82
CA MET A 156 -0.62 -17.18 -3.94
C MET A 156 0.77 -17.79 -3.83
N ILE A 157 1.79 -17.00 -4.18
CA ILE A 157 3.20 -17.37 -4.02
C ILE A 157 3.70 -16.89 -2.66
N LYS A 158 4.52 -17.72 -1.99
CA LYS A 158 5.06 -17.42 -0.65
C LYS A 158 6.57 -17.53 -0.53
N SER A 159 7.20 -18.27 -1.43
CA SER A 159 8.63 -18.57 -1.45
C SER A 159 9.33 -17.96 -2.67
N GLY A 160 10.65 -17.90 -2.64
CA GLY A 160 11.48 -17.32 -3.71
C GLY A 160 11.55 -15.78 -3.64
N THR A 161 12.31 -15.14 -4.52
CA THR A 161 12.38 -13.68 -4.62
C THR A 161 11.16 -13.08 -5.32
N ALA A 162 10.56 -13.83 -6.24
CA ALA A 162 9.38 -13.43 -7.00
C ALA A 162 8.22 -12.93 -6.12
N HIS A 163 8.03 -13.48 -4.90
CA HIS A 163 6.96 -12.98 -4.02
C HIS A 163 7.06 -11.47 -3.73
N LYS A 164 8.26 -10.87 -3.73
CA LYS A 164 8.44 -9.43 -3.48
C LYS A 164 7.93 -8.56 -4.63
N HIS A 165 7.91 -9.09 -5.85
CA HIS A 165 7.49 -8.39 -7.06
C HIS A 165 5.99 -8.61 -7.32
N PHE A 166 5.51 -9.85 -7.13
CA PHE A 166 4.14 -10.23 -7.47
C PHE A 166 3.13 -10.08 -6.31
N VAL A 167 3.59 -10.10 -5.05
CA VAL A 167 2.71 -10.09 -3.88
C VAL A 167 2.84 -8.78 -3.12
N ASP A 168 1.76 -8.01 -3.12
CA ASP A 168 1.62 -6.84 -2.27
C ASP A 168 1.14 -7.27 -0.88
N THR A 169 1.78 -6.75 0.17
CA THR A 169 1.45 -7.12 1.55
C THR A 169 1.34 -5.89 2.43
N ALA A 170 0.31 -5.87 3.26
CA ALA A 170 0.12 -4.80 4.23
C ALA A 170 -0.44 -5.32 5.55
N THR A 171 0.12 -4.82 6.63
CA THR A 171 -0.32 -5.10 7.99
C THR A 171 -0.89 -3.83 8.64
N ARG A 172 -1.94 -4.02 9.43
CA ARG A 172 -2.55 -2.97 10.26
C ARG A 172 -2.97 -3.54 11.60
N HIS A 173 -2.93 -2.69 12.61
CA HIS A 173 -3.40 -3.01 13.95
C HIS A 173 -4.78 -2.37 14.18
N CYS A 174 -5.70 -3.17 14.73
CA CYS A 174 -7.04 -2.77 15.09
C CYS A 174 -7.13 -2.74 16.62
N HIS A 175 -7.32 -1.57 17.19
CA HIS A 175 -7.48 -1.40 18.63
C HIS A 175 -8.95 -1.51 18.99
N LEU A 176 -9.32 -2.61 19.65
CA LEU A 176 -10.67 -2.86 20.15
C LEU A 176 -10.68 -2.72 21.67
N ARG A 177 -11.86 -2.58 22.27
CA ARG A 177 -12.02 -2.48 23.72
C ARG A 177 -11.40 -3.68 24.48
N ALA A 178 -11.44 -4.87 23.90
CA ALA A 178 -10.89 -6.09 24.52
C ALA A 178 -9.37 -6.26 24.36
N GLY A 179 -8.74 -5.44 23.50
CA GLY A 179 -7.32 -5.53 23.15
C GLY A 179 -7.07 -5.28 21.66
N THR A 180 -5.88 -5.65 21.18
CA THR A 180 -5.47 -5.41 19.80
C THR A 180 -5.65 -6.67 18.93
N ILE A 181 -6.18 -6.49 17.74
CA ILE A 181 -6.23 -7.50 16.67
C ILE A 181 -5.31 -7.04 15.53
N GLY A 182 -4.42 -7.91 15.08
CA GLY A 182 -3.60 -7.73 13.89
C GLY A 182 -4.32 -8.21 12.65
N VAL A 183 -4.23 -7.43 11.58
CA VAL A 183 -4.73 -7.76 10.25
C VAL A 183 -3.57 -7.74 9.28
N ASN A 184 -3.47 -8.76 8.45
CA ASN A 184 -2.51 -8.88 7.37
C ASN A 184 -3.24 -9.24 6.08
N VAL A 185 -3.08 -8.43 5.05
CA VAL A 185 -3.64 -8.66 3.72
C VAL A 185 -2.49 -8.88 2.75
N LYS A 186 -2.53 -10.00 2.02
CA LYS A 186 -1.63 -10.31 0.92
C LYS A 186 -2.44 -10.40 -0.36
N ILE A 187 -2.03 -9.68 -1.40
CA ILE A 187 -2.69 -9.67 -2.69
C ILE A 187 -1.65 -10.04 -3.74
N MET A 188 -1.92 -11.10 -4.50
CA MET A 188 -1.13 -11.43 -5.66
C MET A 188 -1.64 -10.63 -6.84
N ARG A 189 -0.81 -9.71 -7.33
CA ARG A 189 -1.14 -8.82 -8.45
C ARG A 189 -1.24 -9.63 -9.76
N PRO A 190 -2.09 -9.19 -10.71
CA PRO A 190 -2.07 -9.73 -12.05
C PRO A 190 -0.75 -9.36 -12.74
N GLN A 191 -0.31 -10.19 -13.68
CA GLN A 191 0.95 -10.01 -14.39
C GLN A 191 0.96 -8.74 -15.26
N SER A 192 -0.20 -8.31 -15.75
CA SER A 192 -0.35 -7.11 -16.58
C SER A 192 -0.06 -5.78 -15.88
N MET A 193 0.06 -5.77 -14.54
CA MET A 193 0.27 -4.55 -13.75
C MET A 193 1.72 -4.42 -13.25
N ILE A 194 2.59 -5.35 -13.61
CA ILE A 194 4.00 -5.31 -13.21
C ILE A 194 4.74 -4.49 -14.25
N GLU A 195 5.49 -3.48 -13.81
CA GLU A 195 6.19 -2.52 -14.68
C GLU A 195 7.29 -3.20 -15.52
N GLU A 196 7.75 -4.36 -15.08
CA GLU A 196 8.69 -5.21 -15.78
C GLU A 196 7.91 -6.40 -16.37
N ASP A 197 8.16 -6.76 -17.64
CA ASP A 197 7.65 -7.99 -18.28
C ASP A 197 8.26 -9.27 -17.64
N GLU A 198 8.57 -9.22 -16.35
CA GLU A 198 8.97 -10.37 -15.56
C GLU A 198 7.78 -11.32 -15.46
N VAL A 199 7.91 -12.43 -16.18
CA VAL A 199 7.01 -13.57 -16.03
C VAL A 199 7.39 -14.32 -14.76
N LEU A 200 6.43 -15.02 -14.16
CA LEU A 200 6.75 -15.94 -13.09
C LEU A 200 7.79 -16.97 -13.57
N PRO A 201 8.82 -17.28 -12.76
CA PRO A 201 9.96 -18.09 -13.20
C PRO A 201 9.58 -19.54 -13.56
N ASP A 202 8.41 -20.00 -13.13
CA ASP A 202 7.84 -21.32 -13.42
C ASP A 202 6.90 -21.33 -14.64
N VAL A 203 6.50 -20.16 -15.16
CA VAL A 203 5.57 -20.07 -16.30
C VAL A 203 6.37 -20.00 -17.60
N ILE A 204 6.42 -21.13 -18.30
CA ILE A 204 7.04 -21.25 -19.63
C ILE A 204 5.92 -21.22 -20.68
N THR A 205 5.89 -20.18 -21.51
CA THR A 205 4.98 -20.09 -22.66
C THR A 205 5.66 -20.63 -23.92
N VAL A 206 5.26 -21.82 -24.36
CA VAL A 206 5.72 -22.40 -25.63
C VAL A 206 4.99 -21.70 -26.78
N ILE A 207 5.74 -21.03 -27.66
CA ILE A 207 5.17 -20.33 -28.82
C ILE A 207 5.00 -21.34 -29.95
N GLU A 208 3.76 -21.50 -30.43
CA GLU A 208 3.46 -22.34 -31.59
C GLU A 208 4.04 -21.73 -32.88
N PRO A 209 4.51 -22.56 -33.83
CA PRO A 209 5.06 -22.07 -35.08
C PRO A 209 3.97 -21.39 -35.91
N LYS A 210 4.32 -20.27 -36.56
CA LYS A 210 3.41 -19.59 -37.49
C LYS A 210 3.18 -20.47 -38.71
N THR A 211 1.93 -20.69 -39.08
CA THR A 211 1.58 -21.29 -40.37
C THR A 211 1.85 -20.28 -41.48
N ILE A 212 2.79 -20.60 -42.35
CA ILE A 212 3.04 -19.85 -43.59
C ILE A 212 2.15 -20.48 -44.65
N GLU A 213 1.14 -19.74 -45.13
CA GLU A 213 0.38 -20.14 -46.31
C GLU A 213 1.31 -20.03 -47.53
N ALA A 214 1.38 -21.11 -48.31
CA ALA A 214 2.25 -21.23 -49.48
C ALA A 214 1.62 -20.59 -50.73
#